data_AF-A0A2V8WSR4-F1
#
_entry.id   AF-A0A2V8WSR4-F1
#
_cell.length_a   1.000
_cell.length_b   1.000
_cell.length_c   1.000
_cell.angle_alpha   90.00
_cell.angle_beta   90.00
_cell.angle_gamma   90.00
#
_symmetry.space_group_name_H-M   'P 1'
#
loop_
_entity.id
_entity.type
_entity.pdbx_description
1 polymer ?
#
loop_
_entity_poly.entity_id
_entity_poly.type
_entity_poly.pdbx_seq_one_letter_code
_entity_poly.pdbx_strand_id
1 'polypeptide(L)' 'KKKLATFHIYFYALNKDGVHGAASLWRNGYEKNKQASYAVHDGTEARLAPCKAYFDTIGGDQ' A
#
# COMPACT_ATOMS: atom_id res chain seq x y z
N LYS A 1 -19.28 -2.62 -9.46
CA LYS A 1 -18.21 -1.65 -9.12
C LYS A 1 -18.44 -0.91 -7.79
N LYS A 2 -19.66 -0.42 -7.45
CA LYS A 2 -19.89 0.37 -6.21
C LYS A 2 -19.45 -0.27 -4.88
N LYS A 3 -19.66 -1.58 -4.66
CA LYS A 3 -19.33 -2.22 -3.37
C LYS A 3 -17.83 -2.42 -3.10
N LEU A 4 -16.98 -2.52 -4.12
CA LEU A 4 -15.54 -2.75 -3.91
C LEU A 4 -14.80 -1.46 -3.58
N ALA A 5 -15.30 -0.32 -4.07
CA ALA A 5 -14.72 0.98 -3.81
C ALA A 5 -15.02 1.50 -2.40
N THR A 6 -15.78 0.77 -1.56
CA THR A 6 -16.16 1.25 -0.21
C THR A 6 -15.15 0.87 0.86
N PHE A 7 -14.14 0.07 0.54
CA PHE A 7 -13.10 -0.32 1.48
C PHE A 7 -11.73 -0.31 0.80
N HIS A 8 -10.71 -0.04 1.61
CA HIS A 8 -9.33 -0.12 1.19
C HIS A 8 -8.65 -1.29 1.88
N ILE A 9 -7.84 -2.04 1.13
CA ILE A 9 -6.99 -3.09 1.70
C ILE A 9 -5.53 -2.73 1.47
N TYR A 10 -4.75 -2.84 2.55
CA TYR A 10 -3.30 -2.78 2.54
C TYR A 10 -2.75 -4.10 3.07
N PHE A 11 -1.79 -4.67 2.36
CA PHE A 11 -1.03 -5.83 2.78
C PHE A 11 0.41 -5.41 2.96
N TYR A 12 1.04 -5.90 4.02
CA TYR A 12 2.48 -5.91 4.17
C TYR A 12 2.92 -7.34 4.51
N ALA A 13 4.10 -7.72 4.06
CA ALA A 13 4.68 -9.01 4.36
C ALA A 13 6.19 -8.89 4.56
N LEU A 14 6.71 -9.76 5.42
CA LEU A 14 8.12 -9.96 5.71
C LEU A 14 8.36 -11.46 5.81
N ASN A 15 9.34 -11.99 5.10
CA ASN A 15 9.71 -13.40 5.20
C ASN A 15 10.89 -13.62 6.17
N LYS A 16 11.26 -14.88 6.40
CA LYS A 16 12.35 -15.26 7.31
C LYS A 16 13.74 -14.80 6.84
N ASP A 17 13.89 -14.52 5.56
CA ASP A 17 15.14 -14.01 4.96
C ASP A 17 15.23 -12.47 5.04
N GLY A 18 14.26 -11.80 5.67
CA GLY A 18 14.22 -10.35 5.78
C GLY A 18 13.66 -9.63 4.53
N VAL A 19 13.24 -10.37 3.51
CA VAL A 19 12.62 -9.79 2.31
C VAL A 19 11.24 -9.28 2.67
N HIS A 20 10.99 -8.02 2.37
CA HIS A 20 9.74 -7.33 2.68
C HIS A 20 9.06 -6.77 1.44
N GLY A 21 7.75 -6.54 1.55
CA GLY A 21 6.97 -5.91 0.50
C GLY A 21 5.61 -5.47 1.00
N ALA A 22 4.98 -4.57 0.25
CA ALA A 22 3.60 -4.17 0.49
C ALA A 22 2.82 -4.08 -0.82
N ALA A 23 1.54 -4.40 -0.73
CA ALA A 23 0.60 -4.26 -1.82
C ALA A 23 -0.71 -3.64 -1.35
N SER A 24 -1.40 -2.93 -2.23
CA SER A 24 -2.70 -2.34 -1.96
C SER A 24 -3.70 -2.67 -3.05
N LEU A 25 -4.99 -2.71 -2.68
CA LEU A 25 -6.05 -2.93 -3.67
C LEU A 25 -6.15 -1.74 -4.65
N TRP A 26 -6.17 -0.53 -4.11
CA TRP A 26 -6.23 0.73 -4.86
C TRP A 26 -4.90 1.46 -4.77
N ARG A 27 -4.65 2.40 -5.71
CA ARG A 27 -3.45 3.24 -5.71
C ARG A 27 -3.30 4.04 -4.43
N ASN A 28 -4.42 4.46 -3.87
CA ASN A 28 -4.57 5.30 -2.69
C ASN A 28 -6.06 5.36 -2.29
N GLY A 29 -6.35 5.67 -1.02
CA GLY A 29 -7.68 5.99 -0.51
C GLY A 29 -8.19 7.41 -0.83
N TYR A 30 -7.33 8.42 -0.93
CA TYR A 30 -7.78 9.82 -0.79
C TYR A 30 -7.16 10.81 -1.78
N GLU A 31 -5.86 10.71 -2.06
CA GLU A 31 -5.14 11.74 -2.81
C GLU A 31 -4.78 11.32 -4.25
N LYS A 32 -5.31 12.04 -5.23
CA LYS A 32 -5.16 11.72 -6.67
C LYS A 32 -3.71 11.58 -7.14
N ASN A 33 -2.80 12.33 -6.52
CA ASN A 33 -1.39 12.37 -6.91
C ASN A 33 -0.47 11.58 -5.96
N LYS A 34 -1.00 10.93 -4.92
CA LYS A 34 -0.20 10.09 -4.02
C LYS A 34 -0.40 8.61 -4.30
N GLN A 35 0.69 7.87 -4.17
CA GLN A 35 0.69 6.42 -4.09
C GLN A 35 0.78 6.02 -2.62
N ALA A 36 0.12 4.93 -2.26
CA ALA A 36 0.32 4.28 -0.98
C ALA A 36 1.81 3.97 -0.72
N SER A 37 2.25 4.19 0.52
CA SER A 37 3.58 3.84 0.99
C SER A 37 3.49 3.11 2.32
N TYR A 38 4.53 2.35 2.67
CA TYR A 38 4.66 1.70 3.97
C TYR A 38 6.00 2.06 4.60
N ALA A 39 6.03 2.13 5.93
CA ALA A 39 7.27 2.35 6.66
C ALA A 39 8.04 1.04 6.77
N VAL A 40 9.34 1.09 6.54
CA VAL A 40 10.25 -0.02 6.77
C VAL A 40 11.50 0.47 7.51
N HIS A 41 11.99 -0.37 8.41
CA HIS A 41 13.31 -0.23 9.00
C HIS A 41 14.07 -1.53 8.74
N ASP A 42 15.12 -1.48 7.93
CA ASP A 42 15.87 -2.67 7.48
C ASP A 42 17.06 -3.04 8.38
N GLY A 43 17.19 -2.32 9.50
CA GLY A 43 18.28 -2.48 10.47
C GLY A 43 19.38 -1.44 10.28
N THR A 44 19.40 -0.74 9.14
CA THR A 44 20.33 0.36 8.88
C THR A 44 19.62 1.71 8.99
N GLU A 45 18.47 1.85 8.35
CA GLU A 45 17.73 3.11 8.34
C GLU A 45 16.21 2.92 8.30
N ALA A 46 15.48 3.97 8.68
CA ALA A 46 14.04 4.07 8.51
C ALA A 46 13.69 4.84 7.24
N ARG A 47 12.79 4.31 6.41
CA ARG A 47 12.30 4.99 5.21
C ARG A 47 10.85 4.64 4.88
N LEU A 48 10.24 5.46 4.02
CA LEU A 48 8.99 5.13 3.35
C LEU A 48 9.30 4.43 2.03
N ALA A 49 8.80 3.20 1.89
CA ALA A 49 8.91 2.41 0.67
C ALA A 49 7.57 2.43 -0.11
N PRO A 50 7.62 2.36 -1.46
CA PRO A 50 6.42 2.36 -2.28
C PRO A 50 5.61 1.06 -2.09
N CYS A 51 4.29 1.19 -1.95
CA CYS A 51 3.35 0.06 -1.92
C CYS A 51 2.82 -0.22 -3.33
N LYS A 52 2.87 -1.48 -3.80
CA LYS A 52 2.43 -1.83 -5.15
C LYS A 52 0.91 -1.93 -5.23
N ALA A 53 0.29 -1.07 -6.03
CA ALA A 53 -1.15 -1.10 -6.23
C ALA A 53 -1.56 -2.18 -7.24
N TYR A 54 -2.71 -2.82 -7.01
CA TYR A 54 -3.34 -3.71 -7.99
C TYR A 54 -4.15 -2.93 -9.03
N PHE A 55 -4.88 -1.89 -8.60
CA PHE A 55 -5.54 -0.92 -9.48
C PHE A 55 -4.89 0.45 -9.39
N ASP A 56 -4.58 1.06 -10.54
CA ASP A 56 -4.01 2.42 -10.61
C ASP A 56 -5.00 3.56 -10.31
N THR A 57 -6.24 3.21 -9.96
CA THR A 57 -7.29 4.14 -9.56
C THR A 57 -7.34 4.33 -8.05
N ILE A 58 -7.92 5.46 -7.64
CA ILE A 58 -8.30 5.73 -6.24
C ILE A 58 -9.52 4.86 -5.90
N GLY A 59 -9.62 4.39 -4.66
CA GLY A 59 -10.79 3.67 -4.14
C GLY A 59 -10.69 3.44 -2.64
N GLY A 60 -11.76 2.98 -2.02
CA GLY A 60 -11.96 3.04 -0.57
C GLY A 60 -12.81 4.27 -0.24
N ASP A 61 -13.95 4.05 0.41
CA ASP A 61 -14.74 5.16 0.95
C ASP A 61 -14.06 5.64 2.24
N GLN A 62 -14.39 6.87 2.62
CA GLN A 62 -13.91 7.50 3.84
C GLN A 62 -14.42 6.79 5.10
#